data_AF-A0AAW9KK38-F1
#
_entry.id   AF-A0AAW9KK38-F1
#
_cell.length_a   1.000
_cell.length_b   1.000
_cell.length_c   1.000
_cell.angle_alpha   90.00
_cell.angle_beta   90.00
_cell.angle_gamma   90.00
#
_symmetry.space_group_name_H-M   'P 1'
#
loop_
_entity.id
_entity.type
_entity.pdbx_description
1 polymer ?
#
loop_
_entity_poly.entity_id
_entity_poly.type
_entity_poly.pdbx_seq_one_letter_code
_entity_poly.pdbx_strand_id
1 'polypeptide(L)' 'VDEYTCIGCGACTTRCKFDAISLYRKYDAQSVTLKQLKPKVIKNTIKRKIVINARKVKKILKGNS' A
#
# COMPACT_ATOMS: atom_id res chain seq x y z
N VAL A 1 -7.54 -6.31 -21.38
CA VAL A 1 -7.21 -5.67 -20.08
C VAL A 1 -5.85 -6.18 -19.69
N ASP A 2 -4.93 -5.31 -19.28
CA ASP A 2 -3.67 -5.75 -18.67
C ASP A 2 -3.89 -5.96 -17.17
N GLU A 3 -3.65 -7.18 -16.68
CA GLU A 3 -3.92 -7.57 -15.30
C GLU A 3 -2.97 -6.91 -14.30
N TYR A 4 -1.73 -6.60 -14.70
CA TYR A 4 -0.75 -5.98 -13.80
C TYR A 4 -1.08 -4.51 -13.50
N THR A 5 -1.75 -3.83 -14.42
CA THR A 5 -2.16 -2.42 -14.28
C THR A 5 -3.62 -2.26 -13.84
N CYS A 6 -4.45 -3.28 -13.99
CA CYS A 6 -5.88 -3.23 -13.68
C CYS A 6 -6.14 -3.05 -12.17
N ILE A 7 -6.89 -2.01 -11.80
CA ILE A 7 -7.29 -1.74 -10.40
C ILE A 7 -8.71 -2.21 -10.06
N GLY A 8 -9.43 -2.80 -11.02
CA GLY A 8 -10.81 -3.29 -10.80
C GLY A 8 -11.86 -2.20 -10.62
N CYS A 9 -11.78 -1.08 -11.35
CA CYS A 9 -12.76 0.02 -11.24
C CYS A 9 -14.10 -0.23 -11.96
N GLY A 10 -14.18 -1.22 -12.84
CA GLY A 10 -15.42 -1.57 -13.57
C GLY A 10 -15.77 -0.65 -14.75
N ALA A 11 -14.97 0.36 -15.08
CA ALA A 11 -15.27 1.27 -16.20
C ALA A 11 -15.31 0.57 -17.58
N CYS A 12 -14.59 -0.55 -17.73
CA CYS A 12 -14.62 -1.35 -18.96
C CYS A 12 -15.91 -2.15 -19.12
N THR A 13 -16.49 -2.66 -18.02
CA THR A 13 -17.72 -3.45 -18.07
C THR A 13 -18.93 -2.55 -18.33
N THR A 14 -18.99 -1.37 -17.69
CA THR A 14 -20.10 -0.42 -17.89
C THR A 14 -20.17 0.17 -19.30
N ARG A 15 -19.03 0.26 -19.99
CA ARG A 15 -18.95 0.76 -21.38
C ARG A 15 -19.22 -0.32 -22.42
N CYS A 16 -19.18 -1.60 -22.07
CA CYS A 16 -19.31 -2.68 -23.04
C CYS A 16 -20.78 -2.89 -23.44
N LYS A 17 -21.13 -2.55 -24.68
CA LYS A 17 -22.51 -2.70 -25.20
C LYS A 17 -22.92 -4.15 -25.46
N PHE A 18 -21.95 -5.05 -25.60
CA PHE A 18 -22.15 -6.46 -25.97
C PHE A 18 -22.03 -7.41 -24.78
N ASP A 19 -21.80 -6.88 -23.57
CA ASP A 19 -21.58 -7.66 -22.35
C ASP A 19 -20.45 -8.72 -22.48
N ALA A 20 -19.42 -8.41 -23.27
CA ALA A 20 -18.33 -9.34 -23.56
C ALA A 20 -17.31 -9.48 -22.43
N ILE A 21 -17.44 -8.68 -21.36
CA ILE A 21 -16.50 -8.64 -20.24
C ILE A 21 -17.25 -8.45 -18.92
N SER A 22 -16.87 -9.22 -17.91
CA SER A 22 -17.44 -9.14 -16.55
C SER A 22 -16.34 -8.94 -15.51
N LEU A 23 -16.66 -8.27 -14.40
CA LEU A 23 -15.75 -8.03 -13.29
C LEU A 23 -16.30 -8.70 -12.02
N TYR A 24 -15.53 -9.62 -11.44
CA TYR A 24 -15.89 -10.33 -10.21
C TYR A 24 -14.83 -10.14 -9.12
N ARG A 25 -15.25 -10.17 -7.85
CA ARG A 25 -14.34 -10.16 -6.70
C ARG A 25 -13.68 -11.53 -6.58
N LYS A 26 -12.35 -11.58 -6.64
CA LYS A 26 -11.56 -12.82 -6.44
C LYS A 26 -11.24 -13.08 -4.96
N TYR A 27 -11.18 -12.05 -4.13
CA TYR A 27 -10.79 -12.14 -2.72
C TYR A 27 -11.70 -11.28 -1.85
N ASP A 28 -12.02 -11.78 -0.66
CA ASP A 28 -12.77 -11.06 0.38
C ASP A 28 -11.87 -10.19 1.27
N ALA A 29 -10.91 -9.51 0.64
CA ALA A 29 -10.05 -8.58 1.35
C ALA A 29 -10.86 -7.33 1.74
N GLN A 30 -11.24 -7.22 3.01
CA GLN A 30 -11.79 -5.98 3.55
C GLN A 30 -10.71 -4.91 3.58
N SER A 31 -10.93 -3.82 2.83
CA SER A 31 -10.20 -2.59 3.07
C SER A 31 -10.47 -2.14 4.50
N VAL A 32 -9.43 -2.03 5.32
CA VAL A 32 -9.60 -1.44 6.65
C VAL A 32 -10.08 0.00 6.49
N THR A 33 -11.02 0.41 7.34
CA THR A 33 -11.45 1.82 7.35
C THR A 33 -10.26 2.73 7.62
N LEU A 34 -10.32 3.98 7.15
CA LEU A 34 -9.23 4.95 7.35
C LEU A 34 -8.80 5.05 8.83
N LYS A 35 -9.74 4.89 9.76
CA LYS A 35 -9.50 4.84 11.21
C LYS A 35 -8.62 3.65 11.62
N GLN A 36 -8.86 2.48 11.03
CA GLN A 36 -8.14 1.23 11.28
C GLN A 36 -6.82 1.11 10.47
N LEU A 37 -6.59 2.01 9.52
CA LEU A 37 -5.34 2.07 8.76
C LEU A 37 -4.17 2.60 9.62
N LYS A 38 -4.43 3.62 10.44
CA LYS A 38 -3.42 4.27 11.30
C LYS A 38 -2.59 3.27 12.12
N PRO A 39 -3.18 2.37 12.94
CA PRO A 39 -2.40 1.46 13.76
C PRO A 39 -1.53 0.50 12.93
N LYS A 40 -1.99 0.07 11.75
CA LYS A 40 -1.23 -0.83 10.87
C LYS A 40 -0.01 -0.15 10.25
N VAL A 41 -0.15 1.11 9.82
CA VAL A 41 0.94 1.85 9.15
C VAL A 41 1.95 2.40 10.16
N ILE A 42 1.49 2.84 11.33
CA ILE A 42 2.34 3.46 12.36
C ILE A 42 3.49 2.53 12.80
N LYS A 43 3.25 1.23 12.92
CA LYS A 43 4.27 0.25 13.33
C LYS A 43 5.53 0.31 12.44
N ASN A 44 5.33 0.34 11.11
CA ASN A 44 6.43 0.38 10.15
C ASN A 44 7.11 1.76 10.14
N THR A 45 6.33 2.83 10.24
CA THR A 45 6.84 4.20 10.32
C THR A 45 7.73 4.42 11.54
N ILE A 46 7.30 3.95 12.72
CA ILE A 46 8.09 4.04 13.96
C ILE A 46 9.39 3.25 13.83
N LYS A 47 9.32 1.98 13.40
CA LYS A 47 10.50 1.12 13.21
C LYS A 47 11.52 1.80 12.31
N ARG A 48 11.09 2.39 11.20
CA ARG A 48 11.96 3.12 10.27
C ARG A 48 12.59 4.34 10.92
N LYS A 49 11.82 5.14 11.68
CA LYS A 49 12.31 6.35 12.36
C LYS A 49 13.38 6.02 13.41
N ILE A 50 13.19 4.94 14.18
CA ILE A 50 14.18 4.45 15.15
C ILE A 50 15.49 4.09 14.45
N VAL A 51 15.41 3.30 13.37
CA VAL A 51 16.59 2.87 12.60
C VAL A 51 17.35 4.05 12.02
N ILE A 52 16.64 5.05 11.47
CA ILE A 52 17.25 6.27 10.92
C ILE A 52 17.98 7.05 12.01
N ASN A 53 17.35 7.28 13.16
CA ASN A 53 17.96 8.01 14.26
C ASN A 53 19.18 7.27 14.84
N ALA A 54 19.09 5.95 15.02
CA ALA A 54 20.21 5.14 15.48
C ALA A 54 21.41 5.21 14.53
N ARG A 55 21.17 5.14 13.20
CA ARG A 55 22.24 5.32 12.20
C ARG A 55 22.85 6.71 12.24
N LYS A 56 22.02 7.76 12.43
CA LYS A 56 22.49 9.15 12.56
C LYS A 56 23.39 9.31 13.79
N VAL A 57 22.95 8.81 14.94
CA VAL A 57 23.75 8.83 16.19
C VAL A 57 25.05 8.05 16.02
N LYS A 58 25.00 6.83 15.46
CA LYS A 58 26.21 6.02 15.18
C LYS A 58 27.19 6.75 14.26
N LYS A 59 26.70 7.49 13.25
CA LYS A 59 27.54 8.28 12.35
C LYS A 59 28.21 9.45 13.07
N ILE A 60 27.49 10.14 13.96
CA ILE A 60 28.04 11.23 14.80
C ILE A 60 29.11 10.67 15.75
N LEU A 61 28.82 9.57 16.45
CA LEU A 61 29.77 8.95 17.39
C LEU A 61 31.03 8.43 16.69
N LYS A 62 30.92 7.93 15.46
CA LYS A 62 32.07 7.43 14.69
C LYS A 62 32.85 8.54 13.96
N GLY A 63 32.33 9.76 13.90
CA GLY A 63 32.92 10.90 13.19
C GLY A 63 33.73 11.87 14.06
N ASN A 64 33.97 11.54 15.34
CA ASN A 64 34.82 12.30 16.27
C ASN A 64 36.21 11.65 16.48
N SER A 65 36.68 10.88 15.49
CA SER A 65 38.07 10.40 15.39
C SER A 65 38.59 10.58 13.98
#